data_AF-I5D724-F1
#
_entry.id   AF-I5D724-F1
#
_cell.length_a   1.000
_cell.length_b   1.000
_cell.length_c   1.000
_cell.angle_alpha   90.00
_cell.angle_beta   90.00
_cell.angle_gamma   90.00
#
_symmetry.space_group_name_H-M   'P 1'
#
loop_
_entity.id
_entity.type
_entity.pdbx_description
1 polymer ?
#
loop_
_entity_poly.entity_id
_entity_poly.type
_entity_poly.pdbx_seq_one_letter_code
_entity_poly.pdbx_strand_id
1 'polypeptide(L)'
;MMQTERNNETYAKLREKANQFQNEQKQRIYLRIIDEIADIDFSGYNEKLWQKIYAEISKTTDLDKIAGIYKTSLIVSEIIAENTYEQDEYKMLEDFYSESDIHSFDELWDQMDIDLKTYGTEANLDLLVDLIELSEMSSPIKIDGYGRAKPIFDLAPEFVDWLLDQDWYELCPSLYDEDSFVSEFDLYE
;
A
#
# COMPACT_ATOMS: atom_id res chain seq x y z
N MET A 1 -19.67 18.17 -1.85
CA MET A 1 -19.58 18.95 -3.09
C MET A 1 -18.15 19.36 -3.43
N MET A 2 -17.31 19.84 -2.50
CA MET A 2 -15.91 20.21 -2.79
C MET A 2 -14.97 19.05 -3.21
N GLN A 3 -15.26 17.80 -2.81
CA GLN A 3 -14.34 16.67 -3.01
C GLN A 3 -14.34 16.14 -4.45
N THR A 4 -15.54 16.00 -5.04
CA THR A 4 -15.70 15.66 -6.46
C THR A 4 -15.09 16.73 -7.37
N GLU A 5 -15.20 18.01 -7.00
CA GLU A 5 -14.64 19.13 -7.76
C GLU A 5 -13.09 19.16 -7.72
N ARG A 6 -12.47 18.86 -6.56
CA ARG A 6 -10.99 18.76 -6.45
C ARG A 6 -10.42 17.56 -7.18
N ASN A 7 -11.09 16.41 -7.14
CA ASN A 7 -10.68 15.25 -7.93
C ASN A 7 -10.78 15.57 -9.43
N ASN A 8 -11.82 16.29 -9.85
CA ASN A 8 -11.97 16.74 -11.24
C ASN A 8 -10.87 17.72 -11.69
N GLU A 9 -10.46 18.68 -10.86
CA GLU A 9 -9.37 19.62 -11.21
C GLU A 9 -8.01 18.89 -11.31
N THR A 10 -7.76 17.96 -10.39
CA THR A 10 -6.52 17.19 -10.32
C THR A 10 -6.39 16.22 -11.50
N TYR A 11 -7.47 15.51 -11.81
CA TYR A 11 -7.58 14.66 -12.99
C TYR A 11 -7.40 15.47 -14.28
N ALA A 12 -8.02 16.65 -14.40
CA ALA A 12 -7.82 17.53 -15.55
C ALA A 12 -6.35 17.93 -15.73
N LYS A 13 -5.66 18.31 -14.65
CA LYS A 13 -4.22 18.63 -14.68
C LYS A 13 -3.35 17.45 -15.11
N LEU A 14 -3.66 16.24 -14.64
CA LEU A 14 -2.94 15.04 -15.10
C LEU A 14 -3.14 14.85 -16.60
N ARG A 15 -4.36 14.93 -17.12
CA ARG A 15 -4.62 14.79 -18.56
C ARG A 15 -3.94 15.87 -19.39
N GLU A 16 -3.84 17.10 -18.90
CA GLU A 16 -3.08 18.17 -19.57
C GLU A 16 -1.59 17.84 -19.73
N LYS A 17 -0.99 17.06 -18.81
CA LYS A 17 0.40 16.59 -18.97
C LYS A 17 0.59 15.66 -20.16
N ALA A 18 -0.48 15.08 -20.71
CA ALA A 18 -0.38 14.32 -21.97
C ALA A 18 0.31 15.14 -23.07
N ASN A 19 0.11 16.47 -23.10
CA ASN A 19 0.74 17.36 -24.08
C ASN A 19 2.28 17.40 -24.01
N GLN A 20 2.90 16.85 -22.96
CA GLN A 20 4.36 16.76 -22.83
C GLN A 20 4.94 15.65 -23.70
N PHE A 21 4.15 14.62 -24.03
CA PHE A 21 4.59 13.55 -24.92
C PHE A 21 4.56 14.02 -26.37
N GLN A 22 5.66 13.85 -27.11
CA GLN A 22 5.74 14.23 -28.52
C GLN A 22 5.09 13.20 -29.46
N ASN A 23 4.88 11.97 -28.97
CA ASN A 23 4.33 10.87 -29.74
C ASN A 23 2.84 10.69 -29.39
N GLU A 24 1.96 10.74 -30.40
CA GLU A 24 0.50 10.59 -30.23
C GLU A 24 0.10 9.26 -29.58
N GLN A 25 0.80 8.16 -29.90
CA GLN A 25 0.57 6.85 -29.26
C GLN A 25 0.88 6.91 -27.77
N LYS A 26 2.02 7.49 -27.38
CA LYS A 26 2.38 7.68 -25.96
C LYS A 26 1.40 8.60 -25.23
N GLN A 27 0.87 9.64 -25.90
CA GLN A 27 -0.20 10.47 -25.35
C GLN A 27 -1.46 9.65 -25.05
N ARG A 28 -1.88 8.80 -25.99
CA ARG A 28 -3.04 7.91 -25.83
C ARG A 28 -2.85 6.93 -24.69
N ILE A 29 -1.69 6.28 -24.62
CA ILE A 29 -1.35 5.34 -23.54
C ILE A 29 -1.42 6.06 -22.20
N TYR A 30 -0.73 7.20 -22.06
CA TYR A 30 -0.78 8.01 -20.84
C TYR A 30 -2.22 8.33 -20.44
N LEU A 31 -3.01 8.90 -21.35
CA LEU A 31 -4.40 9.28 -21.06
C LEU A 31 -5.24 8.07 -20.63
N ARG A 32 -5.05 6.93 -21.30
CA ARG A 32 -5.75 5.70 -20.94
C ARG A 32 -5.37 5.22 -19.55
N ILE A 33 -4.10 5.26 -19.16
CA ILE A 33 -3.67 4.94 -17.80
C ILE A 33 -4.34 5.89 -16.79
N ILE A 34 -4.34 7.20 -17.04
CA ILE A 34 -4.98 8.17 -16.13
C ILE A 34 -6.48 7.91 -15.99
N ASP A 35 -7.16 7.56 -17.08
CA ASP A 35 -8.59 7.23 -17.06
C ASP A 35 -8.85 5.95 -16.26
N GLU A 36 -8.04 4.91 -16.43
CA GLU A 36 -8.17 3.66 -15.68
C GLU A 36 -7.86 3.84 -14.19
N ILE A 37 -6.85 4.63 -13.84
CA ILE A 37 -6.59 4.99 -12.45
C ILE A 37 -7.84 5.70 -11.90
N ALA A 38 -8.41 6.69 -12.62
CA ALA A 38 -9.56 7.53 -12.19
C ALA A 38 -10.78 6.72 -11.71
N ASP A 39 -10.93 5.51 -12.24
CA ASP A 39 -12.05 4.61 -11.94
C ASP A 39 -11.79 3.69 -10.73
N ILE A 40 -10.59 3.70 -10.14
CA ILE A 40 -10.23 2.89 -8.96
C ILE A 40 -10.91 3.46 -7.70
N ASP A 41 -11.60 2.60 -6.95
CA ASP A 41 -12.22 2.95 -5.67
C ASP A 41 -11.41 2.40 -4.49
N PHE A 42 -10.90 3.30 -3.65
CA PHE A 42 -10.18 2.95 -2.42
C PHE A 42 -11.08 2.94 -1.16
N SER A 43 -12.39 2.70 -1.32
CA SER A 43 -13.33 2.37 -0.24
C SER A 43 -13.14 3.17 1.07
N GLY A 44 -13.43 4.47 1.03
CA GLY A 44 -13.34 5.35 2.20
C GLY A 44 -11.97 6.00 2.44
N TYR A 45 -10.90 5.52 1.81
CA TYR A 45 -9.55 6.11 1.87
C TYR A 45 -9.17 6.93 0.64
N ASN A 46 -10.13 7.10 -0.27
CA ASN A 46 -9.98 7.77 -1.57
C ASN A 46 -9.14 9.04 -1.49
N GLU A 47 -9.48 10.02 -0.66
CA GLU A 47 -8.79 11.33 -0.72
C GLU A 47 -7.27 11.26 -0.50
N LYS A 48 -6.80 10.53 0.51
CA LYS A 48 -5.37 10.46 0.83
C LYS A 48 -4.58 9.72 -0.26
N LEU A 49 -5.09 8.55 -0.66
CA LEU A 49 -4.44 7.70 -1.66
C LEU A 49 -4.46 8.36 -3.04
N TRP A 50 -5.57 9.04 -3.39
CA TRP A 50 -5.65 9.82 -4.61
C TRP A 50 -4.63 10.95 -4.68
N GLN A 51 -4.44 11.69 -3.58
CA GLN A 51 -3.42 12.73 -3.51
C GLN A 51 -2.01 12.16 -3.65
N LYS A 52 -1.76 11.00 -3.07
CA LYS A 52 -0.48 10.28 -3.17
C LYS A 52 -0.19 9.85 -4.62
N ILE A 53 -1.11 9.12 -5.25
CA ILE A 53 -1.00 8.68 -6.65
C ILE A 53 -0.77 9.88 -7.58
N TYR A 54 -1.58 10.93 -7.41
CA TYR A 54 -1.41 12.16 -8.17
C TYR A 54 -0.01 12.75 -7.99
N ALA A 55 0.47 12.87 -6.75
CA ALA A 55 1.77 13.45 -6.46
C ALA A 55 2.90 12.66 -7.12
N GLU A 56 2.78 11.34 -7.25
CA GLU A 56 3.78 10.50 -7.90
C GLU A 56 3.75 10.62 -9.42
N ILE A 57 2.59 10.48 -10.04
CA ILE A 57 2.42 10.67 -11.50
C ILE A 57 2.83 12.11 -11.91
N SER A 58 2.60 13.09 -11.04
CA SER A 58 3.00 14.49 -11.27
C SER A 58 4.52 14.66 -11.41
N LYS A 59 5.32 13.79 -10.78
CA LYS A 59 6.79 13.91 -10.76
C LYS A 59 7.47 13.28 -11.97
N THR A 60 6.76 12.49 -12.77
CA THR A 60 7.34 11.72 -13.87
C THR A 60 6.57 11.90 -15.18
N THR A 61 7.22 11.52 -16.28
CA THR A 61 6.63 11.30 -17.62
C THR A 61 7.02 9.91 -18.15
N ASP A 62 7.59 9.07 -17.31
CA ASP A 62 8.00 7.70 -17.61
C ASP A 62 6.75 6.80 -17.58
N LEU A 63 6.38 6.24 -18.74
CA LEU A 63 5.16 5.45 -18.87
C LEU A 63 5.27 4.10 -18.17
N ASP A 64 6.47 3.52 -18.07
CA ASP A 64 6.69 2.29 -17.30
C ASP A 64 6.35 2.54 -15.83
N LYS A 65 6.78 3.69 -15.31
CA LYS A 65 6.47 4.07 -13.93
C LYS A 65 5.01 4.31 -13.68
N ILE A 66 4.35 5.00 -14.60
CA ILE A 66 2.94 5.35 -14.47
C ILE A 66 2.06 4.09 -14.60
N ALA A 67 2.43 3.15 -15.48
CA ALA A 67 1.80 1.84 -15.57
C ALA A 67 1.98 1.01 -14.27
N GLY A 68 3.19 1.01 -13.70
CA GLY A 68 3.43 0.37 -12.40
C GLY A 68 2.57 0.96 -11.27
N ILE A 69 2.46 2.30 -11.20
CA ILE A 69 1.58 2.98 -10.23
C ILE A 69 0.12 2.56 -10.42
N TYR A 70 -0.36 2.44 -11.66
CA TYR A 70 -1.70 1.92 -11.94
C TYR A 70 -1.89 0.51 -11.37
N LYS A 71 -0.93 -0.39 -11.62
CA LYS A 71 -1.04 -1.77 -11.17
C LYS A 71 -1.00 -1.88 -9.64
N THR A 72 -0.11 -1.14 -8.99
CA THR A 72 -0.07 -1.01 -7.52
C THR A 72 -1.41 -0.48 -7.00
N SER A 73 -1.99 0.53 -7.64
CA SER A 73 -3.28 1.12 -7.24
C SER A 73 -4.43 0.12 -7.27
N LEU A 74 -4.47 -0.75 -8.28
CA LEU A 74 -5.47 -1.83 -8.35
C LEU A 74 -5.31 -2.82 -7.19
N ILE A 75 -4.09 -3.30 -6.96
CA ILE A 75 -3.81 -4.28 -5.90
C ILE A 75 -4.16 -3.70 -4.52
N VAL A 76 -3.78 -2.44 -4.27
CA VAL A 76 -4.13 -1.74 -3.03
C VAL A 76 -5.65 -1.61 -2.87
N SER A 77 -6.37 -1.29 -3.94
CA SER A 77 -7.84 -1.21 -3.92
C SER A 77 -8.47 -2.57 -3.58
N GLU A 78 -7.98 -3.66 -4.18
CA GLU A 78 -8.43 -5.03 -3.91
C GLU A 78 -8.20 -5.42 -2.44
N ILE A 79 -6.97 -5.23 -1.92
CA ILE A 79 -6.62 -5.50 -0.52
C ILE A 79 -7.56 -4.76 0.45
N ILE A 80 -7.80 -3.46 0.20
CA ILE A 80 -8.65 -2.63 1.06
C ILE A 80 -10.12 -3.06 0.97
N ALA A 81 -10.62 -3.32 -0.25
CA ALA A 81 -12.03 -3.64 -0.47
C ALA A 81 -12.41 -5.03 0.06
N GLU A 82 -11.52 -6.00 -0.10
CA GLU A 82 -11.74 -7.39 0.35
C GLU A 82 -11.30 -7.61 1.80
N ASN A 83 -10.57 -6.64 2.38
CA ASN A 83 -9.99 -6.74 3.72
C ASN A 83 -9.06 -7.96 3.85
N THR A 84 -8.29 -8.23 2.79
CA THR A 84 -7.36 -9.36 2.65
C THR A 84 -5.93 -8.92 2.94
N TYR A 85 -5.53 -9.04 4.20
CA TYR A 85 -4.19 -8.68 4.68
C TYR A 85 -3.33 -9.90 4.97
N GLU A 86 -3.40 -10.91 4.11
CA GLU A 86 -2.58 -12.11 4.23
C GLU A 86 -1.11 -11.78 3.90
N GLN A 87 -0.23 -11.88 4.89
CA GLN A 87 1.16 -11.41 4.81
C GLN A 87 1.93 -11.98 3.61
N ASP A 88 1.68 -13.24 3.25
CA ASP A 88 2.41 -13.95 2.19
C ASP A 88 1.80 -13.77 0.79
N GLU A 89 0.66 -13.07 0.66
CA GLU A 89 -0.04 -12.92 -0.62
C GLU A 89 0.70 -11.97 -1.57
N TYR A 90 1.17 -10.85 -1.02
CA TYR A 90 1.91 -9.83 -1.76
C TYR A 90 3.15 -9.41 -0.98
N LYS A 91 4.28 -9.22 -1.69
CA LYS A 91 5.50 -8.70 -1.09
C LYS A 91 5.28 -7.37 -0.34
N MET A 92 4.39 -6.49 -0.84
CA MET A 92 4.06 -5.24 -0.15
C MET A 92 3.41 -5.47 1.22
N LEU A 93 2.70 -6.58 1.42
CA LEU A 93 2.13 -6.91 2.72
C LEU A 93 3.24 -7.41 3.65
N GLU A 94 4.13 -8.29 3.18
CA GLU A 94 5.33 -8.68 3.93
C GLU A 94 6.13 -7.46 4.40
N ASP A 95 6.42 -6.52 3.49
CA ASP A 95 7.12 -5.26 3.79
C ASP A 95 6.31 -4.42 4.80
N PHE A 96 4.99 -4.31 4.64
CA PHE A 96 4.11 -3.60 5.59
C PHE A 96 4.17 -4.18 7.00
N TYR A 97 4.03 -5.51 7.16
CA TYR A 97 4.09 -6.17 8.46
C TYR A 97 5.46 -5.97 9.11
N SER A 98 6.54 -6.19 8.35
CA SER A 98 7.91 -6.05 8.85
C SER A 98 8.27 -4.61 9.23
N GLU A 99 7.96 -3.63 8.39
CA GLU A 99 8.34 -2.22 8.62
C GLU A 99 7.48 -1.56 9.70
N SER A 100 6.24 -2.03 9.87
CA SER A 100 5.31 -1.51 10.87
C SER A 100 5.42 -2.20 12.23
N ASP A 101 6.33 -3.16 12.38
CA ASP A 101 6.53 -3.96 13.59
C ASP A 101 5.23 -4.66 14.04
N ILE A 102 4.52 -5.24 13.06
CA ILE A 102 3.26 -5.97 13.24
C ILE A 102 3.55 -7.46 13.13
N HIS A 103 3.07 -8.22 14.11
CA HIS A 103 3.36 -9.64 14.28
C HIS A 103 2.10 -10.43 14.59
N SER A 104 2.15 -11.73 14.34
CA SER A 104 1.20 -12.67 14.94
C SER A 104 1.50 -12.88 16.43
N PHE A 105 0.50 -13.36 17.16
CA PHE A 105 0.69 -13.75 18.56
C PHE A 105 1.73 -14.86 18.70
N ASP A 106 1.65 -15.88 17.85
CA ASP A 106 2.51 -17.07 17.91
C ASP A 106 3.99 -16.70 17.71
N GLU A 107 4.30 -15.80 16.77
CA GLU A 107 5.66 -15.31 16.55
C GLU A 107 6.21 -14.59 17.79
N LEU A 108 5.43 -13.67 18.37
CA LEU A 108 5.86 -12.95 19.57
C LEU A 108 6.00 -13.88 20.78
N TRP A 109 5.11 -14.87 20.90
CA TRP A 109 5.16 -15.83 21.99
C TRP A 109 6.41 -16.72 21.91
N ASP A 110 6.72 -17.25 20.73
CA ASP A 110 7.93 -18.03 20.49
C ASP A 110 9.19 -17.19 20.72
N GLN A 111 9.20 -15.93 20.27
CA GLN A 111 10.29 -15.00 20.51
C GLN A 111 10.48 -14.75 22.02
N MET A 112 9.40 -14.56 22.78
CA MET A 112 9.47 -14.38 24.23
C MET A 112 9.94 -15.64 24.97
N ASP A 113 9.56 -16.83 24.53
CA ASP A 113 10.08 -18.09 25.10
C ASP A 113 11.60 -18.21 24.89
N ILE A 114 12.10 -17.82 23.70
CA ILE A 114 13.53 -17.77 23.41
C ILE A 114 14.23 -16.73 24.30
N ASP A 115 13.67 -15.53 24.41
CA ASP A 115 14.28 -14.44 25.18
C ASP A 115 14.33 -14.74 26.68
N LEU A 116 13.28 -15.36 27.23
CA LEU A 116 13.28 -15.80 28.63
C LEU A 116 14.31 -16.88 28.90
N LYS A 117 14.52 -17.82 27.97
CA LYS A 117 15.56 -18.86 28.10
C LYS A 117 16.98 -18.28 27.99
N THR A 118 17.14 -17.22 27.20
CA THR A 118 18.46 -16.64 26.89
C THR A 118 18.88 -15.58 27.91
N TYR A 119 17.96 -14.70 28.30
CA TYR A 119 18.22 -13.50 29.11
C TYR A 119 17.53 -13.55 30.49
N GLY A 120 16.68 -14.54 30.75
CA GLY A 120 15.99 -14.68 32.03
C GLY A 120 15.14 -13.46 32.35
N THR A 121 15.35 -12.85 33.52
CA THR A 121 14.59 -11.67 33.97
C THR A 121 15.00 -10.37 33.29
N GLU A 122 16.06 -10.37 32.47
CA GLU A 122 16.45 -9.21 31.65
C GLU A 122 15.67 -9.13 30.33
N ALA A 123 14.87 -10.16 30.00
CA ALA A 123 13.94 -10.12 28.88
C ALA A 123 12.84 -9.07 29.08
N ASN A 124 12.09 -8.75 28.01
CA ASN A 124 10.99 -7.78 28.06
C ASN A 124 9.77 -8.37 28.79
N LEU A 125 9.77 -8.29 30.13
CA LEU A 125 8.70 -8.81 30.96
C LEU A 125 7.38 -8.06 30.77
N ASP A 126 7.42 -6.79 30.36
CA ASP A 126 6.23 -6.01 30.06
C ASP A 126 5.50 -6.55 28.83
N LEU A 127 6.25 -6.91 27.77
CA LEU A 127 5.69 -7.58 26.60
C LEU A 127 5.09 -8.94 26.96
N LEU A 128 5.77 -9.74 27.80
CA LEU A 128 5.23 -11.02 28.26
C LEU A 128 3.87 -10.86 28.95
N VAL A 129 3.75 -9.85 29.82
CA VAL A 129 2.48 -9.56 30.52
C VAL A 129 1.40 -9.17 29.50
N ASP A 130 1.71 -8.31 28.54
CA ASP A 130 0.76 -7.92 27.50
C ASP A 130 0.30 -9.14 26.69
N LEU A 131 1.21 -10.02 26.28
CA LEU A 131 0.87 -11.24 25.52
C LEU A 131 -0.03 -12.18 26.34
N ILE A 132 0.20 -12.33 27.65
CA ILE A 132 -0.69 -13.13 28.49
C ILE A 132 -2.11 -12.53 28.50
N GLU A 133 -2.25 -11.21 28.51
CA GLU A 133 -3.56 -10.54 28.44
C GLU A 133 -4.22 -10.68 27.06
N LEU A 134 -3.43 -10.85 26.00
CA LEU A 134 -3.86 -10.97 24.61
C LEU A 134 -3.99 -12.42 24.11
N SER A 135 -3.76 -13.43 24.95
CA SER A 135 -3.61 -14.84 24.51
C SER A 135 -4.83 -15.45 23.81
N GLU A 136 -6.01 -14.86 24.01
CA GLU A 136 -7.26 -15.30 23.38
C GLU A 136 -7.64 -14.46 22.14
N MET A 137 -6.81 -13.48 21.77
CA MET A 137 -7.04 -12.62 20.61
C MET A 137 -6.35 -13.18 19.37
N SER A 138 -7.07 -13.21 18.24
CA SER A 138 -6.52 -13.55 16.93
C SER A 138 -6.11 -12.33 16.12
N SER A 139 -6.13 -11.14 16.74
CA SER A 139 -5.78 -9.89 16.08
C SER A 139 -4.26 -9.78 15.91
N PRO A 140 -3.78 -9.23 14.79
CA PRO A 140 -2.38 -8.82 14.65
C PRO A 140 -1.96 -7.87 15.79
N ILE A 141 -0.69 -7.94 16.18
CA ILE A 141 -0.15 -7.22 17.32
C ILE A 141 0.97 -6.31 16.83
N LYS A 142 0.85 -5.01 17.11
CA LYS A 142 1.90 -4.03 16.89
C LYS A 142 2.72 -3.85 18.16
N ILE A 143 4.04 -3.84 18.03
CA ILE A 143 4.92 -3.43 19.12
C ILE A 143 5.11 -1.91 19.07
N ASP A 144 4.89 -1.23 20.19
CA ASP A 144 5.09 0.21 20.26
C ASP A 144 6.53 0.60 20.62
N GLY A 145 6.83 1.91 20.59
CA GLY A 145 8.17 2.43 20.89
C GLY A 145 8.68 2.17 22.33
N TYR A 146 7.86 1.59 23.21
CA TYR A 146 8.24 1.14 24.55
C TYR A 146 8.39 -0.38 24.63
N GLY A 147 8.27 -1.10 23.51
CA GLY A 147 8.31 -2.56 23.48
C GLY A 147 7.04 -3.21 24.02
N ARG A 148 5.90 -2.51 24.03
CA ARG A 148 4.61 -3.01 24.53
C ARG A 148 3.75 -3.52 23.39
N ALA A 149 2.97 -4.57 23.63
CA ALA A 149 2.06 -5.12 22.62
C ALA A 149 0.73 -4.36 22.58
N LYS A 150 0.27 -4.02 21.37
CA LYS A 150 -1.03 -3.39 21.12
C LYS A 150 -1.78 -4.18 20.03
N PRO A 151 -2.99 -4.69 20.32
CA PRO A 151 -3.78 -5.36 19.31
C PRO A 151 -4.25 -4.36 18.25
N ILE A 152 -4.21 -4.76 16.99
CA ILE A 152 -4.76 -4.03 15.86
C ILE A 152 -6.10 -4.67 15.49
N PHE A 153 -7.18 -3.91 15.64
CA PHE A 153 -8.54 -4.37 15.31
C PHE A 153 -8.94 -4.10 13.86
N ASP A 154 -8.25 -3.17 13.20
CA ASP A 154 -8.45 -2.81 11.80
C ASP A 154 -7.11 -2.47 11.18
N LEU A 155 -6.68 -3.28 10.20
CA LEU A 155 -5.41 -3.10 9.52
C LEU A 155 -5.48 -2.03 8.42
N ALA A 156 -6.67 -1.70 7.92
CA ALA A 156 -6.80 -0.79 6.78
C ALA A 156 -6.23 0.61 7.05
N PRO A 157 -6.48 1.26 8.21
CA PRO A 157 -5.85 2.53 8.53
C PRO A 157 -4.33 2.45 8.64
N GLU A 158 -3.80 1.39 9.26
CA GLU A 158 -2.35 1.18 9.43
C GLU A 158 -1.66 0.98 8.08
N PHE A 159 -2.27 0.16 7.21
CA PHE A 159 -1.78 -0.09 5.86
C PHE A 159 -1.81 1.16 5.00
N VAL A 160 -2.91 1.91 5.04
CA VAL A 160 -3.05 3.17 4.30
C VAL A 160 -2.03 4.20 4.76
N ASP A 161 -1.83 4.36 6.06
CA ASP A 161 -0.84 5.31 6.56
C ASP A 161 0.59 4.89 6.17
N TRP A 162 0.92 3.59 6.20
CA TRP A 162 2.19 3.06 5.69
C TRP A 162 2.37 3.36 4.18
N LEU A 163 1.37 3.10 3.34
CA LEU A 163 1.41 3.36 1.89
C LEU A 163 1.71 4.81 1.51
N LEU A 164 1.40 5.79 2.37
CA LEU A 164 1.62 7.21 2.06
C LEU A 164 3.12 7.57 2.06
N ASP A 165 3.93 6.81 2.79
CA ASP A 165 5.38 7.01 2.88
C ASP A 165 6.16 6.21 1.82
N GLN A 166 5.54 5.23 1.18
CA GLN A 166 6.18 4.35 0.19
C GLN A 166 6.25 4.93 -1.22
N ASP A 167 7.17 4.45 -2.05
CA ASP A 167 7.18 4.74 -3.51
C ASP A 167 6.29 3.72 -4.23
N TRP A 168 5.16 4.14 -4.79
CA TRP A 168 4.17 3.20 -5.32
C TRP A 168 4.63 2.48 -6.59
N TYR A 169 5.62 3.04 -7.30
CA TYR A 169 6.21 2.35 -8.42
C TYR A 169 7.06 1.15 -7.95
N GLU A 170 7.87 1.35 -6.91
CA GLU A 170 8.73 0.30 -6.35
C GLU A 170 7.94 -0.78 -5.59
N LEU A 171 6.72 -0.45 -5.14
CA LEU A 171 5.79 -1.41 -4.52
C LEU A 171 5.15 -2.39 -5.50
N CYS A 172 5.23 -2.16 -6.82
CA CYS A 172 4.59 -3.02 -7.80
C CYS A 172 5.19 -4.44 -7.73
N PRO A 173 4.41 -5.49 -7.37
CA PRO A 173 4.95 -6.81 -7.07
C PRO A 173 5.46 -7.58 -8.30
N SER A 174 5.21 -7.05 -9.51
CA SER A 174 5.72 -7.56 -10.77
C SER A 174 6.23 -6.42 -11.65
N LEU A 175 7.07 -6.76 -12.64
CA LEU A 175 7.52 -5.80 -13.65
C LEU A 175 6.31 -5.51 -14.56
N TYR A 176 5.51 -4.52 -14.18
CA TYR A 176 4.36 -4.03 -14.93
C TYR A 176 4.71 -2.65 -15.52
N ASP A 177 4.97 -2.64 -16.81
CA ASP A 177 5.54 -1.53 -17.58
C ASP A 177 4.58 -1.02 -18.68
N GLU A 178 5.04 -0.07 -19.52
CA GLU A 178 4.25 0.48 -20.64
C GLU A 178 3.75 -0.63 -21.56
N ASP A 179 4.61 -1.60 -21.90
CA ASP A 179 4.27 -2.70 -22.80
C ASP A 179 3.23 -3.65 -22.19
N SER A 180 3.34 -3.93 -20.89
CA SER A 180 2.36 -4.72 -20.14
C SER A 180 0.97 -4.07 -20.19
N PHE A 181 0.91 -2.75 -19.94
CA PHE A 181 -0.34 -2.00 -20.02
C PHE A 181 -0.90 -1.95 -21.45
N VAL A 182 -0.06 -1.69 -22.45
CA VAL A 182 -0.47 -1.69 -23.87
C VAL A 182 -1.05 -3.03 -24.27
N SER A 183 -0.46 -4.13 -23.80
CA SER A 183 -0.96 -5.48 -24.08
C SER A 183 -2.28 -5.78 -23.37
N GLU A 184 -2.47 -5.30 -22.14
CA GLU A 184 -3.70 -5.53 -21.38
C GLU A 184 -4.90 -4.81 -21.99
N PHE A 185 -4.66 -3.63 -22.58
CA PHE A 185 -5.70 -2.76 -23.13
C PHE A 185 -5.73 -2.70 -24.67
N ASP A 186 -4.99 -3.58 -25.35
CA ASP A 186 -4.92 -3.67 -26.82
C ASP A 186 -4.60 -2.32 -27.52
N LEU A 187 -3.60 -1.57 -27.01
CA LEU A 187 -3.27 -0.21 -27.48
C LEU A 187 -2.17 -0.15 -28.57
N TYR A 188 -2.06 -1.19 -29.39
CA TYR A 188 -0.97 -1.35 -30.37
C TYR A 188 -1.02 -0.41 -31.59
N GLU A 189 -1.94 0.58 -31.64
CA GLU A 189 -2.13 1.50 -32.78
C GLU A 189 -2.32 2.99 -32.40
#